data_AF-A0A154UXS5-F1
#
_entry.id   AF-A0A154UXS5-F1
#
_cell.length_a   1.000
_cell.length_b   1.000
_cell.length_c   1.000
_cell.angle_alpha   90.00
_cell.angle_beta   90.00
_cell.angle_gamma   90.00
#
_symmetry.space_group_name_H-M   'P 1'
#
loop_
_entity.id
_entity.type
_entity.pdbx_description
1 polymer ?
#
loop_
_entity_poly.entity_id
_entity_poly.type
_entity_poly.pdbx_seq_one_letter_code
_entity_poly.pdbx_strand_id
1 'polypeptide(L)'
;MSAVVKDVQDAAGALVEAFSSLESAETDVTNGTSDCVEVATAVSALLQREAPRMTTVGNRISACLLGVSTATADYVAADDTMSEDVRAAQTHAVESAGSGDFSWFTERSGVQR
;
A
#
# COMPACT_ATOMS: atom_id res chain seq x y z
N MET A 1 3.42 -18.15 -6.39
CA MET A 1 2.42 -17.17 -5.93
C MET A 1 1.05 -17.63 -6.40
N SER A 2 0.02 -17.69 -5.55
CA SER A 2 -1.32 -18.14 -5.97
C SER A 2 -2.00 -17.09 -6.86
N ALA A 3 -2.92 -17.51 -7.73
CA ALA A 3 -3.67 -16.60 -8.60
C ALA A 3 -4.38 -15.48 -7.82
N VAL A 4 -4.94 -15.82 -6.65
CA VAL A 4 -5.62 -14.85 -5.76
C VAL A 4 -4.67 -13.78 -5.22
N VAL A 5 -3.44 -14.14 -4.83
CA VAL A 5 -2.45 -13.15 -4.36
C VAL A 5 -2.03 -12.23 -5.48
N LYS A 6 -1.91 -12.76 -6.71
CA LYS A 6 -1.61 -11.95 -7.89
C LYS A 6 -2.74 -10.97 -8.22
N ASP A 7 -3.99 -11.42 -8.23
CA ASP A 7 -5.15 -10.56 -8.52
C ASP A 7 -5.28 -9.42 -7.49
N VAL A 8 -5.05 -9.71 -6.21
CA VAL A 8 -5.07 -8.69 -5.16
C VAL A 8 -3.88 -7.74 -5.28
N GLN A 9 -2.70 -8.21 -5.72
CA GLN A 9 -1.54 -7.35 -5.98
C GLN A 9 -1.78 -6.41 -7.17
N ASP A 10 -2.36 -6.92 -8.25
CA ASP A 10 -2.69 -6.13 -9.44
C ASP A 10 -3.79 -5.08 -9.10
N ALA A 11 -4.82 -5.47 -8.33
CA ALA A 11 -5.85 -4.55 -7.86
C ALA A 11 -5.32 -3.49 -6.87
N ALA A 12 -4.38 -3.87 -6.00
CA ALA A 12 -3.71 -2.94 -5.09
C ALA A 12 -2.83 -1.93 -5.84
N GLY A 13 -2.11 -2.39 -6.88
CA GLY A 13 -1.33 -1.54 -7.76
C GLY A 13 -2.21 -0.50 -8.47
N ALA A 14 -3.31 -0.95 -9.07
CA ALA A 14 -4.27 -0.05 -9.73
C ALA A 14 -4.89 0.97 -8.74
N LEU A 15 -5.14 0.56 -7.50
CA LEU A 15 -5.65 1.47 -6.45
C LEU A 15 -4.61 2.54 -6.07
N VAL A 16 -3.34 2.17 -5.93
CA VAL A 16 -2.26 3.12 -5.64
C VAL A 16 -2.03 4.09 -6.81
N GLU A 17 -2.05 3.61 -8.05
CA GLU A 17 -1.96 4.46 -9.24
C GLU A 17 -3.13 5.46 -9.32
N ALA A 18 -4.35 5.00 -9.02
CA ALA A 18 -5.51 5.88 -8.93
C ALA A 18 -5.32 6.97 -7.85
N PHE A 19 -4.71 6.63 -6.71
CA PHE A 19 -4.38 7.62 -5.66
C PHE A 19 -3.30 8.61 -6.09
N SER A 20 -2.27 8.18 -6.82
CA SER A 20 -1.27 9.10 -7.36
C SER A 20 -1.87 10.08 -8.38
N SER A 21 -2.93 9.71 -9.09
CA SER A 21 -3.62 10.62 -10.02
C SER A 21 -4.46 11.71 -9.33
N LEU A 22 -4.81 11.54 -8.04
CA LEU A 22 -5.60 12.52 -7.27
C LEU A 22 -4.85 13.83 -7.01
N GLU A 23 -3.52 13.82 -6.88
CA GLU A 23 -2.71 15.05 -6.79
C GLU A 23 -2.79 15.89 -8.07
N SER A 24 -2.81 15.22 -9.23
CA SER A 24 -2.99 15.90 -10.52
C SER A 24 -4.39 16.50 -10.63
N ALA A 25 -5.41 15.78 -10.16
CA ALA A 25 -6.78 16.29 -10.12
C ALA A 25 -6.96 17.49 -9.17
N GLU A 26 -6.26 17.54 -8.03
CA GLU A 26 -6.24 18.72 -7.15
C GLU A 26 -5.68 19.95 -7.87
N THR A 27 -4.59 19.75 -8.61
CA THR A 27 -3.93 20.80 -9.40
C THR A 27 -4.87 21.33 -10.49
N ASP A 28 -5.59 20.45 -11.18
CA ASP A 28 -6.56 20.84 -12.20
C ASP A 28 -7.75 21.62 -11.62
N VAL A 29 -8.26 21.19 -10.46
CA VAL A 29 -9.37 21.88 -9.76
C VAL A 29 -8.97 23.26 -9.29
N THR A 30 -7.78 23.42 -8.71
CA THR A 30 -7.29 24.72 -8.23
C THR A 30 -6.97 25.69 -9.37
N ASN A 31 -6.49 25.18 -10.53
CA ASN A 31 -6.22 26.01 -11.70
C ASN A 31 -7.48 26.37 -12.51
N GLY A 32 -8.54 25.55 -12.45
CA GLY A 32 -9.76 25.73 -13.24
C GLY A 32 -10.78 26.73 -12.67
N THR A 33 -10.61 27.21 -11.44
CA THR A 33 -11.61 28.06 -10.77
C THR A 33 -11.21 29.53 -10.72
N SER A 34 -11.34 30.24 -11.83
CA SER A 34 -11.30 31.72 -11.80
C SER A 34 -12.51 32.31 -11.07
N ASP A 35 -13.66 31.61 -11.11
CA ASP A 35 -14.96 32.19 -10.72
C ASP A 35 -15.59 31.53 -9.47
N CYS A 36 -15.03 30.42 -8.95
CA CYS A 36 -15.59 29.63 -7.84
C CYS A 36 -14.49 29.11 -6.88
N VAL A 37 -13.62 30.00 -6.42
CA VAL A 37 -12.45 29.69 -5.57
C VAL A 37 -12.80 28.92 -4.30
N GLU A 38 -13.97 29.18 -3.71
CA GLU A 38 -14.44 28.53 -2.49
C GLU A 38 -14.72 27.03 -2.70
N VAL A 39 -15.27 26.67 -3.86
CA VAL A 39 -15.54 25.26 -4.22
C VAL A 39 -14.21 24.53 -4.47
N ALA A 40 -13.26 25.15 -5.18
CA ALA A 40 -11.93 24.55 -5.36
C ALA A 40 -11.20 24.36 -4.04
N THR A 41 -11.29 25.32 -3.14
CA THR A 41 -10.68 25.23 -1.80
C THR A 41 -11.32 24.10 -0.99
N ALA A 42 -12.64 23.96 -1.04
CA ALA A 42 -13.36 22.88 -0.34
C ALA A 42 -13.01 21.49 -0.91
N VAL A 43 -12.86 21.38 -2.23
CA VAL A 43 -12.43 20.12 -2.89
C VAL A 43 -10.98 19.79 -2.56
N SER A 44 -10.06 20.75 -2.65
CA SER A 44 -8.65 20.58 -2.24
C SER A 44 -8.54 20.15 -0.77
N ALA A 45 -9.29 20.77 0.15
CA ALA A 45 -9.31 20.37 1.55
C ALA A 45 -9.85 18.94 1.78
N LEU A 46 -10.84 18.50 0.99
CA LEU A 46 -11.33 17.12 1.01
C LEU A 46 -10.24 16.13 0.53
N LEU A 47 -9.57 16.46 -0.58
CA LEU A 47 -8.50 15.64 -1.15
C LEU A 47 -7.33 15.49 -0.17
N GLN A 48 -6.86 16.59 0.42
CA GLN A 48 -5.79 16.58 1.43
C GLN A 48 -6.18 15.79 2.69
N ARG A 49 -7.45 15.78 3.07
CA ARG A 49 -7.94 15.03 4.24
C ARG A 49 -7.99 13.52 3.99
N GLU A 50 -8.38 13.11 2.79
CA GLU A 50 -8.56 11.69 2.46
C GLU A 50 -7.28 11.03 1.90
N ALA A 51 -6.36 11.79 1.31
CA ALA A 51 -5.10 11.27 0.79
C ALA A 51 -4.29 10.44 1.83
N PRO A 52 -4.08 10.88 3.08
CA PRO A 52 -3.38 10.07 4.09
C PRO A 52 -4.10 8.76 4.43
N ARG A 53 -5.45 8.78 4.41
CA ARG A 53 -6.28 7.60 4.67
C ARG A 53 -6.17 6.60 3.54
N MET A 54 -6.20 7.08 2.30
CA MET A 54 -6.01 6.29 1.10
C MET A 54 -4.62 5.67 1.04
N THR A 55 -3.56 6.43 1.34
CA THR A 55 -2.19 5.91 1.48
C THR A 55 -2.09 4.82 2.54
N THR A 56 -2.70 5.03 3.71
CA THR A 56 -2.73 4.03 4.78
C THR A 56 -3.42 2.73 4.35
N VAL A 57 -4.50 2.82 3.56
CA VAL A 57 -5.19 1.66 2.99
C VAL A 57 -4.30 0.93 1.98
N GLY A 58 -3.62 1.65 1.09
CA GLY A 58 -2.68 1.06 0.13
C GLY A 58 -1.50 0.35 0.81
N ASN A 59 -0.94 0.96 1.86
CA ASN A 59 0.14 0.37 2.65
C ASN A 59 -0.33 -0.91 3.35
N ARG A 60 -1.52 -0.91 3.95
CA ARG A 60 -2.13 -2.09 4.57
C ARG A 60 -2.31 -3.25 3.59
N ILE A 61 -2.85 -2.98 2.40
CA ILE A 61 -3.06 -4.01 1.39
C ILE A 61 -1.72 -4.60 0.94
N SER A 62 -0.73 -3.73 0.66
CA SER A 62 0.62 -4.15 0.26
C SER A 62 1.30 -4.99 1.34
N ALA A 63 1.18 -4.59 2.61
CA ALA A 63 1.76 -5.33 3.72
C ALA A 63 1.09 -6.69 3.95
N CYS A 64 -0.24 -6.77 3.81
CA CYS A 64 -0.96 -8.04 3.84
C CYS A 64 -0.49 -8.98 2.72
N LEU A 65 -0.30 -8.48 1.50
CA LEU A 65 0.17 -9.28 0.38
C LEU A 65 1.57 -9.83 0.60
N LEU A 66 2.48 -8.97 1.08
CA LEU A 66 3.85 -9.37 1.41
C LEU A 66 3.86 -10.39 2.56
N GLY A 67 3.11 -10.14 3.63
CA GLY A 67 2.97 -11.08 4.75
C GLY A 67 2.47 -12.46 4.31
N VAL A 68 1.44 -12.52 3.45
CA VAL A 68 0.92 -13.79 2.90
C VAL A 68 1.94 -14.47 1.99
N SER A 69 2.62 -13.72 1.12
CA SER A 69 3.65 -14.25 0.23
C SER A 69 4.83 -14.84 1.02
N THR A 70 5.33 -14.10 2.01
CA THR A 70 6.42 -14.54 2.89
C THR A 70 6.01 -15.74 3.72
N ALA A 71 4.84 -15.71 4.36
CA ALA A 71 4.34 -16.85 5.13
C ALA A 71 4.13 -18.10 4.26
N THR A 72 3.72 -17.94 2.99
CA THR A 72 3.60 -19.07 2.06
C THR A 72 4.98 -19.63 1.66
N ALA A 73 5.97 -18.76 1.42
CA ALA A 73 7.34 -19.18 1.12
C ALA A 73 7.96 -19.92 2.30
N ASP A 74 7.78 -19.40 3.52
CA ASP A 74 8.24 -20.04 4.76
C ASP A 74 7.51 -21.38 4.99
N TYR A 75 6.19 -21.46 4.72
CA TYR A 75 5.41 -22.71 4.83
C TYR A 75 5.90 -23.80 3.86
N VAL A 76 6.27 -23.45 2.63
CA VAL A 76 6.81 -24.41 1.65
C VAL A 76 8.22 -24.89 2.02
N ALA A 77 8.96 -24.08 2.79
CA ALA A 77 10.36 -24.33 3.13
C ALA A 77 10.58 -25.02 4.49
N ALA A 78 9.62 -25.05 5.41
CA ALA A 78 9.94 -25.19 6.83
C ALA A 78 9.41 -26.43 7.58
N ASP A 79 10.33 -26.96 8.40
CA ASP A 79 10.21 -27.80 9.61
C ASP A 79 10.03 -26.89 10.88
N ASP A 80 10.38 -27.32 12.11
CA ASP A 80 10.11 -26.61 13.40
C ASP A 80 10.44 -25.11 13.49
N THR A 81 11.36 -24.57 12.68
CA THR A 81 11.68 -23.13 12.60
C THR A 81 10.51 -22.27 12.07
N MET A 82 9.47 -22.91 11.51
CA MET A 82 8.30 -22.30 10.88
C MET A 82 7.57 -21.28 11.77
N SER A 83 7.52 -21.46 13.09
CA SER A 83 6.69 -20.60 13.95
C SER A 83 7.29 -19.20 14.16
N GLU A 84 8.61 -19.08 14.12
CA GLU A 84 9.32 -17.84 14.46
C GLU A 84 9.37 -16.89 13.25
N ASP A 85 9.66 -17.42 12.06
CA ASP A 85 9.69 -16.66 10.81
C ASP A 85 8.30 -16.16 10.39
N VAL A 86 7.26 -16.98 10.54
CA VAL A 86 5.88 -16.57 10.25
C VAL A 86 5.43 -15.45 11.20
N ARG A 87 5.82 -15.51 12.48
CA ARG A 87 5.56 -14.43 13.44
C ARG A 87 6.31 -13.15 13.09
N ALA A 88 7.56 -13.26 12.66
CA ALA A 88 8.34 -12.10 12.21
C ALA A 88 7.68 -11.46 10.98
N ALA A 89 7.29 -12.25 9.98
CA ALA A 89 6.61 -11.77 8.78
C ALA A 89 5.27 -11.06 9.10
N GLN A 90 4.48 -11.60 10.03
CA GLN A 90 3.24 -10.97 10.49
C GLN A 90 3.49 -9.66 11.24
N THR A 91 4.54 -9.61 12.06
CA THR A 91 4.90 -8.41 12.84
C THR A 91 5.33 -7.28 11.90
N HIS A 92 6.23 -7.56 10.97
CA HIS A 92 6.66 -6.56 9.99
C HIS A 92 5.54 -6.18 9.03
N ALA A 93 4.61 -7.07 8.70
CA ALA A 93 3.42 -6.70 7.92
C ALA A 93 2.56 -5.65 8.66
N VAL A 94 2.42 -5.75 9.99
CA VAL A 94 1.67 -4.76 10.78
C VAL A 94 2.42 -3.42 10.83
N GLU A 95 3.75 -3.45 10.98
CA GLU A 95 4.58 -2.25 10.98
C GLU A 95 4.55 -1.55 9.63
N SER A 96 4.81 -2.27 8.54
CA SER A 96 4.75 -1.77 7.15
C SER A 96 3.37 -1.24 6.78
N ALA A 97 2.30 -1.85 7.29
CA ALA A 97 0.94 -1.36 7.08
C ALA A 97 0.71 0.05 7.67
N GLY A 98 1.38 0.37 8.78
CA GLY A 98 1.29 1.68 9.43
C GLY A 98 2.27 2.71 8.88
N SER A 99 3.50 2.28 8.54
CA SER A 99 4.60 3.18 8.15
C SER A 99 4.78 3.31 6.64
N GLY A 100 4.35 2.33 5.85
CA GLY A 100 4.72 2.20 4.44
C GLY A 100 6.16 1.75 4.20
N ASP A 101 6.92 1.42 5.25
CA ASP A 101 8.29 0.91 5.14
C ASP A 101 8.27 -0.61 4.90
N PHE A 102 8.73 -1.04 3.72
CA PHE A 102 8.75 -2.44 3.31
C PHE A 102 10.17 -3.04 3.28
N SER A 103 11.16 -2.36 3.88
CA SER A 103 12.58 -2.70 3.77
C SER A 103 12.87 -4.15 4.18
N TRP A 104 12.25 -4.63 5.26
CA TRP A 104 12.37 -6.01 5.74
C TRP A 104 11.99 -7.05 4.66
N PHE A 105 10.90 -6.79 3.92
CA PHE A 105 10.43 -7.70 2.87
C PHE A 105 11.32 -7.65 1.63
N THR A 106 11.80 -6.47 1.23
CA THR A 106 12.70 -6.30 0.07
C THR A 106 14.09 -6.89 0.32
N GLU A 107 14.63 -6.72 1.54
CA GLU A 107 15.92 -7.32 1.93
C GLU A 107 15.84 -8.85 1.94
N ARG A 108 14.74 -9.41 2.47
CA ARG A 108 14.52 -10.87 2.55
C ARG A 108 14.25 -11.51 1.19
N SER A 109 13.59 -10.80 0.28
CA SER A 109 13.29 -11.30 -1.08
C SER A 109 14.42 -11.09 -2.09
N GLY A 110 15.44 -10.30 -1.74
CA GLY A 110 16.54 -9.95 -2.64
C GLY A 110 16.12 -9.04 -3.81
N VAL A 111 14.89 -8.51 -3.80
CA VAL A 111 14.37 -7.61 -4.82
C VAL A 111 14.54 -6.17 -4.34
N GLN A 112 15.53 -5.48 -4.87
CA GLN A 112 15.64 -4.02 -4.76
C GLN A 112 14.61 -3.39 -5.71
N ARG A 113 13.78 -2.49 -5.18
CA ARG A 113 12.94 -1.62 -6.01
C ARG A 113 13.79 -0.58 -6.73
#